data_AF-A0A7Y2C627-F1
#
_entry.id   AF-A0A7Y2C627-F1
#
_cell.length_a   1.000
_cell.length_b   1.000
_cell.length_c   1.000
_cell.angle_alpha   90.00
_cell.angle_beta   90.00
_cell.angle_gamma   90.00
#
_symmetry.space_group_name_H-M   'P 1'
#
loop_
_entity.id
_entity.type
_entity.pdbx_description
1 polymer ?
#
loop_
_entity_poly.entity_id
_entity_poly.type
_entity_poly.pdbx_seq_one_letter_code
_entity_poly.pdbx_strand_id
1 'polypeptide(L)'
;MKRYPAYDPPEYVNWTVDPDLLRLYIEHTRQDPERRDAVNALSTKQLLEIYRNLLLTRLHDVNLKRWVMQGVISKAWLGTGEEAVTVGPVSALRQGR
;
A
#
# COMPACT_ATOMS: atom_id res chain seq x y z
N MET A 1 7.83 -1.37 -4.14
CA MET A 1 7.17 -1.08 -5.43
C MET A 1 8.04 -0.15 -6.24
N LYS A 2 8.02 -0.25 -7.58
CA LYS A 2 8.77 0.66 -8.45
C LYS A 2 8.14 2.07 -8.38
N ARG A 3 8.97 3.08 -8.14
CA ARG A 3 8.57 4.50 -8.17
C ARG A 3 8.58 5.03 -9.59
N TYR A 4 7.69 5.98 -9.87
CA TYR A 4 7.57 6.66 -11.14
C TYR A 4 7.47 8.16 -10.86
N PRO A 5 8.59 8.90 -10.82
CA PRO A 5 8.61 10.30 -10.38
C PRO A 5 7.60 11.22 -11.09
N ALA A 6 7.30 10.95 -12.36
CA ALA A 6 6.30 11.70 -13.13
C ALA A 6 4.85 11.55 -12.62
N TYR A 7 4.57 10.48 -11.86
CA TYR A 7 3.25 10.11 -11.36
C TYR A 7 3.22 9.91 -9.83
N ASP A 8 4.32 10.20 -9.14
CA ASP A 8 4.42 10.21 -7.70
C ASP A 8 4.16 11.64 -7.18
N PRO A 9 3.54 11.79 -5.99
CA PRO A 9 3.57 13.05 -5.26
C PRO A 9 5.01 13.58 -5.08
N PRO A 10 5.24 14.90 -5.22
CA PRO A 10 6.57 15.48 -5.16
C PRO A 10 7.32 15.19 -3.85
N GLU A 11 6.59 15.08 -2.74
CA GLU A 11 7.12 14.74 -1.41
C GLU A 11 7.77 13.34 -1.35
N TYR A 12 7.37 12.40 -2.23
CA TYR A 12 7.91 11.05 -2.25
C TYR A 12 9.13 10.87 -3.16
N VAL A 13 9.45 11.87 -4.00
CA VAL A 13 10.60 11.81 -4.91
C VAL A 13 11.91 11.68 -4.13
N ASN A 14 12.06 12.47 -3.07
CA ASN A 14 13.25 12.48 -2.23
C ASN A 14 13.06 11.71 -0.91
N TRP A 15 11.94 11.01 -0.75
CA TRP A 15 11.70 10.25 0.46
C TRP A 15 12.71 9.12 0.59
N THR A 16 13.27 9.00 1.79
CA THR A 16 14.13 7.90 2.22
C THR A 16 13.52 7.23 3.45
N VAL A 17 13.79 5.94 3.61
CA VAL A 17 13.39 5.21 4.81
C VAL A 17 14.14 5.76 6.03
N ASP A 18 13.41 5.96 7.13
CA ASP A 18 14.00 6.09 8.46
C ASP A 18 14.19 4.67 9.02
N PRO A 19 15.44 4.18 9.15
CA PRO A 19 15.71 2.82 9.57
C PRO A 19 15.33 2.57 11.05
N ASP A 20 15.42 3.58 11.90
CA ASP A 20 15.09 3.46 13.32
C ASP A 20 13.58 3.39 13.51
N LEU A 21 12.84 4.25 12.80
CA LEU A 21 11.38 4.19 12.78
C LEU A 21 10.86 2.84 12.26
N LEU A 22 11.43 2.34 11.16
CA LEU A 22 11.03 1.04 10.60
C LEU A 22 11.28 -0.11 11.58
N ARG A 23 12.44 -0.11 12.25
CA ARG A 23 12.75 -1.11 13.27
C ARG A 23 11.74 -1.05 14.43
N LEU A 24 11.51 0.13 14.99
CA LEU A 24 10.57 0.34 16.10
C LEU A 24 9.15 -0.08 15.73
N TYR A 25 8.71 0.22 14.51
CA TYR A 25 7.39 -0.19 14.01
C TYR A 25 7.23 -1.72 13.95
N ILE A 26 8.25 -2.42 13.43
CA ILE A 26 8.25 -3.89 13.36
C ILE A 26 8.27 -4.49 14.77
N GLU A 27 9.12 -3.99 15.65
CA GLU A 27 9.21 -4.44 17.05
C GLU A 27 7.86 -4.27 17.75
N HIS A 28 7.25 -3.09 17.65
CA HIS A 28 5.98 -2.78 18.28
C HIS A 28 4.85 -3.69 17.76
N THR A 29 4.80 -3.95 16.45
CA THR A 29 3.76 -4.81 15.86
C THR A 29 3.90 -6.27 16.31
N ARG A 30 5.12 -6.72 16.64
CA ARG A 30 5.40 -8.10 17.08
C ARG A 30 5.25 -8.32 18.59
N GLN A 31 5.19 -7.25 19.39
CA GLN A 31 5.00 -7.33 20.84
C GLN A 31 3.60 -7.81 21.23
N ASP A 32 2.60 -7.53 20.40
CA ASP A 32 1.24 -8.03 20.56
C ASP A 32 1.14 -9.48 20.06
N PRO A 33 0.90 -10.47 20.96
CA PRO A 33 0.84 -11.87 20.57
C PRO A 33 -0.29 -12.17 19.58
N GLU A 34 -1.46 -11.53 19.74
CA GLU A 34 -2.62 -11.77 18.88
C GLU A 34 -2.35 -11.29 17.45
N ARG A 35 -1.81 -10.08 17.31
CA ARG A 35 -1.42 -9.53 15.99
C ARG A 35 -0.33 -10.36 15.34
N ARG A 36 0.69 -10.73 16.11
CA ARG A 36 1.81 -11.54 15.62
C ARG A 36 1.32 -12.89 15.10
N ASP A 37 0.47 -13.56 15.86
CA ASP A 37 -0.02 -14.90 15.51
C ASP A 37 -0.96 -14.83 14.29
N ALA A 38 -1.80 -13.80 14.20
CA ALA A 38 -2.63 -13.54 13.02
C ALA A 38 -1.80 -13.31 11.74
N VAL A 39 -0.72 -12.54 11.81
CA VAL A 39 0.18 -12.30 10.68
C VAL A 39 0.93 -13.59 10.31
N ASN A 40 1.41 -14.34 11.29
CA ASN A 40 2.14 -15.60 11.05
C ASN A 40 1.25 -16.71 10.47
N ALA A 41 -0.06 -16.65 10.71
CA ALA A 41 -1.02 -17.60 10.15
C ALA A 41 -1.36 -17.36 8.66
N LEU A 42 -0.90 -16.24 8.07
CA LEU A 42 -1.15 -15.95 6.66
C LEU A 42 -0.45 -16.97 5.76
N SER A 43 -1.23 -17.65 4.93
CA SER A 43 -0.69 -18.55 3.90
C SER A 43 0.02 -17.76 2.80
N THR A 44 0.94 -18.43 2.09
CA THR A 44 1.60 -17.87 0.89
C THR A 44 0.60 -17.34 -0.13
N LYS A 45 -0.54 -18.04 -0.31
CA LYS A 45 -1.60 -17.59 -1.21
C LYS A 45 -2.18 -16.24 -0.79
N GLN A 46 -2.51 -16.08 0.49
CA GLN A 46 -3.03 -14.81 1.03
C GLN A 46 -2.00 -13.68 0.91
N LEU A 47 -0.72 -13.97 1.19
CA LEU A 47 0.36 -12.99 1.02
C LEU A 47 0.49 -12.52 -0.43
N LEU A 48 0.41 -13.44 -1.39
CA LEU A 48 0.44 -13.12 -2.81
C LEU A 48 -0.79 -12.32 -3.25
N GLU A 49 -1.97 -12.64 -2.72
CA GLU A 49 -3.20 -11.87 -2.99
C GLU A 49 -3.10 -10.43 -2.46
N ILE A 50 -2.61 -10.26 -1.22
CA ILE A 50 -2.32 -8.94 -0.64
C ILE A 50 -1.33 -8.19 -1.52
N TYR A 51 -0.21 -8.83 -1.88
CA TYR A 51 0.81 -8.20 -2.73
C TYR A 51 0.25 -7.78 -4.10
N ARG A 52 -0.54 -8.64 -4.74
CA ARG A 52 -1.23 -8.30 -6.00
C ARG A 52 -2.13 -7.08 -5.83
N ASN A 53 -2.88 -6.99 -4.73
CA ASN A 53 -3.77 -5.87 -4.46
C ASN A 53 -3.01 -4.56 -4.17
N LEU A 54 -1.85 -4.63 -3.50
CA LEU A 54 -0.93 -3.48 -3.34
C LEU A 54 -0.40 -2.98 -4.68
N LEU A 55 -0.05 -3.90 -5.58
CA LEU A 55 0.39 -3.54 -6.93
C LEU A 55 -0.74 -2.91 -7.74
N LEU A 56 -1.94 -3.49 -7.69
CA LEU A 56 -3.08 -2.97 -8.43
C LEU A 56 -3.48 -1.57 -7.99
N THR A 57 -3.53 -1.32 -6.67
CA THR A 57 -3.79 0.03 -6.14
C THR A 57 -2.79 1.05 -6.70
N ARG A 58 -1.49 0.74 -6.67
CA ARG A 58 -0.46 1.62 -7.26
C ARG A 58 -0.61 1.80 -8.77
N LEU A 59 -0.91 0.74 -9.51
CA LEU A 59 -1.10 0.82 -10.96
C LEU A 59 -2.32 1.64 -11.34
N HIS A 60 -3.41 1.54 -10.58
CA HIS A 60 -4.59 2.37 -10.76
C HIS A 60 -4.27 3.85 -10.52
N ASP A 61 -3.56 4.19 -9.45
CA ASP A 61 -3.14 5.57 -9.18
C ASP A 61 -2.31 6.17 -10.33
N VAL A 62 -1.33 5.42 -10.84
CA VAL A 62 -0.50 5.85 -11.97
C VAL A 62 -1.36 6.13 -13.21
N ASN A 63 -2.30 5.24 -13.51
CA ASN A 63 -3.21 5.41 -14.65
C ASN A 63 -4.14 6.62 -14.47
N LEU A 64 -4.72 6.79 -13.28
CA LEU A 64 -5.56 7.94 -12.96
C LEU A 64 -4.79 9.25 -13.09
N LYS A 65 -3.56 9.32 -12.56
CA LYS A 65 -2.70 10.50 -12.71
C LYS A 65 -2.39 10.79 -14.17
N ARG A 66 -2.09 9.76 -14.97
CA ARG A 66 -1.86 9.89 -16.41
C ARG A 66 -3.09 10.45 -17.12
N TRP A 67 -4.29 9.98 -16.81
CA TRP A 67 -5.54 10.49 -17.39
C TRP A 67 -5.81 11.95 -17.03
N VAL A 68 -5.51 12.37 -15.79
CA VAL A 68 -5.57 13.79 -15.42
C VAL A 68 -4.60 14.62 -16.26
N MET A 69 -3.35 14.18 -16.41
CA MET A 69 -2.34 14.90 -17.20
C MET A 69 -2.67 14.99 -18.69
N GLN A 70 -3.37 13.98 -19.22
CA GLN A 70 -3.80 13.92 -20.62
C GLN A 70 -5.14 14.60 -20.89
N GLY A 71 -5.83 15.11 -19.86
CA GLY A 71 -7.14 15.75 -20.00
C GLY A 71 -8.30 14.78 -20.24
N VAL A 72 -8.11 13.47 -19.99
CA VAL A 72 -9.19 12.45 -20.11
C VAL A 72 -10.20 12.59 -18.98
N ILE A 73 -9.73 12.92 -17.78
CA ILE A 73 -10.55 13.28 -16.61
C ILE A 73 -10.02 14.57 -15.99
N SER A 74 -10.87 15.32 -15.30
CA SER A 74 -10.49 16.62 -14.72
C SER A 74 -9.72 16.49 -13.40
N LYS A 75 -9.93 15.42 -12.63
CA LYS A 75 -9.35 15.23 -11.29
C LYS A 75 -9.37 13.76 -10.87
N ALA A 76 -8.41 13.35 -10.03
CA ALA A 76 -8.36 12.06 -9.35
C ALA A 76 -7.61 12.16 -8.02
N TRP A 77 -8.12 11.51 -6.94
CA TRP A 77 -7.41 11.39 -5.65
C TRP A 77 -6.63 10.08 -5.66
N LEU A 78 -5.38 10.16 -5.26
CA LEU A 78 -4.43 9.05 -5.30
C LEU A 78 -4.16 8.60 -3.87
N GLY A 79 -4.06 7.29 -3.65
CA GLY A 79 -3.68 6.68 -2.37
C GLY A 79 -2.21 6.26 -2.34
N THR A 80 -1.35 7.00 -3.04
CA THR A 80 0.06 6.63 -3.21
C THR A 80 0.77 6.68 -1.86
N GLY A 81 1.47 5.60 -1.51
CA GLY A 81 2.09 5.45 -0.18
C GLY A 81 1.13 4.96 0.91
N GLU A 82 -0.18 4.91 0.63
CA GLU A 82 -1.23 4.48 1.55
C GLU A 82 -1.85 3.12 1.12
N GLU A 83 -1.20 2.40 0.19
CA GLU A 83 -1.73 1.16 -0.36
C GLU A 83 -1.92 0.10 0.75
N ALA A 84 -0.95 0.00 1.67
CA ALA A 84 -0.97 -0.97 2.75
C ALA A 84 -2.07 -0.71 3.79
N VAL A 85 -2.32 0.56 4.12
CA VAL A 85 -3.36 0.94 5.10
C VAL A 85 -4.76 0.80 4.52
N THR A 86 -4.89 0.66 3.19
CA THR A 86 -6.16 0.34 2.53
C THR A 86 -6.32 -1.16 2.31
N VAL A 87 -5.37 -1.80 1.61
CA VAL A 87 -5.45 -3.21 1.22
C VAL A 87 -5.40 -4.15 2.43
N GLY A 88 -4.57 -3.85 3.43
CA GLY A 88 -4.41 -4.71 4.61
C GLY A 88 -5.72 -4.92 5.36
N PRO A 89 -6.38 -3.85 5.86
CA PRO A 89 -7.65 -3.97 6.57
C PRO A 89 -8.75 -4.63 5.73
N VAL A 90 -8.91 -4.26 4.46
CA VAL A 90 -9.93 -4.85 3.57
C VAL A 90 -9.70 -6.35 3.38
N SER A 91 -8.43 -6.80 3.32
CA SER A 91 -8.09 -8.22 3.19
C SER A 91 -8.43 -9.04 4.44
N ALA A 92 -8.59 -8.38 5.60
CA ALA A 92 -9.00 -9.02 6.85
C ALA A 92 -10.53 -9.06 7.04
N LEU A 93 -11.29 -8.29 6.25
CA LEU A 93 -12.74 -8.27 6.31
C LEU A 93 -13.34 -9.50 5.65
N ARG A 94 -14.49 -9.95 6.16
CA ARG A 94 -15.34 -10.91 5.44
C ARG A 94 -16.05 -10.17 4.31
N GLN A 95 -16.14 -10.81 3.16
CA GLN A 95 -16.94 -10.29 2.07
C GLN A 95 -18.41 -10.19 2.52
N GLY A 96 -19.02 -9.03 2.28
CA GLY A 96 -20.45 -8.83 2.53
C GLY A 96 -21.29 -9.78 1.65
N ARG A 97 -22.47 -10.16 2.16
CA ARG A 97 -23.46 -10.92 1.39
C ARG A 97 -24.04 -10.08 0.26
#